data_AF-D6RP24-F1
#
_entry.id   AF-D6RP24-F1
#
_cell.length_a   1.000
_cell.length_b   1.000
_cell.length_c   1.000
_cell.angle_alpha   90.00
_cell.angle_beta   90.00
_cell.angle_gamma   90.00
#
_symmetry.space_group_name_H-M   'P 1'
#
loop_
_entity.id
_entity.type
_entity.pdbx_description
1 polymer ?
#
loop_
_entity_poly.entity_id
_entity_poly.type
_entity_poly.pdbx_seq_one_letter_code
_entity_poly.pdbx_strand_id
1 'polypeptide(L)'
;MSSLFIPAANSPLRTASNDIFFRALRLASLYRLPEVSSAVQVKWITRILWHELSPVPAIILADRCDFRSLLSHAYYTHMVELGVRLTESNFISDPSSILTRKHRTHLLAGYHSLSAYWKHLRISPPPFEQAPQCKLHRQCCAAWKMRWSVACSRPCSIPEMDVLRRLRFVEDLLKEDMLVEVCLASGCRALALDSISKKRTDISNNLHHHFDLA
;
A
#
# COMPACT_ATOMS: atom_id res chain seq x y z
N MET A 1 5.83 9.78 11.30
CA MET A 1 5.33 8.77 12.26
C MET A 1 3.83 8.61 12.05
N SER A 2 3.43 7.68 11.17
CA SER A 2 2.06 7.16 11.19
C SER A 2 2.11 5.91 12.05
N SER A 3 1.97 6.08 13.36
CA SER A 3 1.69 4.93 14.21
C SER A 3 0.39 4.34 13.68
N LEU A 4 0.48 3.17 13.05
CA LEU A 4 -0.66 2.28 12.90
C LEU A 4 -1.24 2.16 14.30
N PHE A 5 -2.37 2.84 14.55
CA PHE A 5 -3.07 2.77 15.83
C PHE A 5 -3.40 1.30 16.05
N ILE A 6 -2.57 0.61 16.84
CA ILE A 6 -2.85 -0.74 17.30
C ILE A 6 -4.21 -0.63 17.99
N PRO A 7 -5.27 -1.21 17.40
CA PRO A 7 -6.58 -1.19 18.03
C PRO A 7 -6.44 -1.74 19.44
N ALA A 8 -7.02 -1.07 20.44
CA ALA A 8 -7.26 -1.71 21.72
C ALA A 8 -7.96 -3.05 21.45
N ALA A 9 -7.42 -4.14 22.01
CA ALA A 9 -7.87 -5.51 21.73
C ALA A 9 -9.39 -5.71 21.93
N ASN A 10 -10.02 -4.84 22.72
CA ASN A 10 -11.44 -4.89 23.10
C ASN A 10 -12.32 -3.87 22.36
N SER A 11 -11.91 -3.34 21.21
CA SER A 11 -12.76 -2.43 20.44
C SER A 11 -13.97 -3.18 19.84
N PRO A 12 -15.22 -2.67 19.95
CA PRO A 12 -16.40 -3.27 19.34
C PRO A 12 -16.29 -3.51 17.82
N LEU A 13 -15.41 -2.76 17.14
CA LEU A 13 -15.18 -2.90 15.69
C LEU A 13 -14.26 -4.07 15.32
N ARG A 14 -13.62 -4.73 16.30
CA ARG A 14 -12.69 -5.84 16.05
C ARG A 14 -13.37 -7.02 15.35
N THR A 15 -14.61 -7.33 15.73
CA THR A 15 -15.38 -8.48 15.21
C THR A 15 -16.59 -8.05 14.38
N ALA A 16 -16.81 -6.75 14.19
CA ALA A 16 -17.93 -6.18 13.44
C ALA A 16 -18.04 -6.68 11.98
N SER A 17 -19.25 -6.84 11.44
CA SER A 17 -19.44 -7.14 10.01
C SER A 17 -19.27 -5.88 9.14
N ASN A 18 -19.19 -6.06 7.81
CA ASN A 18 -19.25 -4.94 6.87
C ASN A 18 -20.49 -4.04 7.09
N ASP A 19 -21.65 -4.62 7.48
CA ASP A 19 -22.87 -3.87 7.76
C ASP A 19 -22.74 -2.93 8.96
N ILE A 20 -22.02 -3.37 10.01
CA ILE A 20 -21.79 -2.55 11.20
C ILE A 20 -20.87 -1.38 10.85
N PHE A 21 -19.80 -1.62 10.10
CA PHE A 21 -18.94 -0.54 9.61
C PHE A 21 -19.71 0.44 8.71
N PHE A 22 -20.55 -0.07 7.82
CA PHE A 22 -21.40 0.74 6.95
C PHE A 22 -22.35 1.64 7.76
N ARG A 23 -23.06 1.08 8.75
CA ARG A 23 -23.95 1.83 9.64
C ARG A 23 -23.18 2.87 10.44
N ALA A 24 -22.03 2.50 11.01
CA ALA A 24 -21.20 3.40 11.80
C ALA A 24 -20.71 4.61 10.96
N LEU A 25 -20.21 4.39 9.74
CA LEU A 25 -19.79 5.49 8.87
C LEU A 25 -20.95 6.35 8.40
N ARG A 26 -22.12 5.77 8.11
CA ARG A 26 -23.31 6.55 7.75
C ARG A 26 -23.77 7.44 8.90
N LEU A 27 -23.79 6.93 10.13
CA LEU A 27 -24.12 7.71 11.31
C LEU A 27 -23.07 8.80 11.56
N ALA A 28 -21.78 8.48 11.53
CA ALA A 28 -20.72 9.46 11.69
C ALA A 28 -20.80 10.60 10.65
N SER A 29 -21.13 10.27 9.39
CA SER A 29 -21.35 11.26 8.33
C SER A 29 -22.61 12.11 8.57
N LEU A 30 -23.74 11.47 8.91
CA LEU A 30 -25.01 12.15 9.18
C LEU A 30 -24.89 13.17 10.33
N TYR A 31 -24.18 12.80 11.39
CA TYR A 31 -23.95 13.66 12.56
C TYR A 31 -22.69 14.53 12.45
N ARG A 32 -22.00 14.52 11.30
CA ARG A 32 -20.79 15.33 11.03
C ARG A 32 -19.69 15.15 12.10
N LEU A 33 -19.39 13.89 12.43
CA LEU A 33 -18.37 13.49 13.40
C LEU A 33 -17.10 13.00 12.65
N PRO A 34 -16.20 13.90 12.19
CA PRO A 34 -15.07 13.53 11.35
C PRO A 34 -14.09 12.58 12.06
N GLU A 35 -13.84 12.78 13.35
CA GLU A 35 -12.93 11.94 14.13
C GLU A 35 -13.43 10.49 14.22
N VAL A 36 -14.74 10.32 14.44
CA VAL A 36 -15.38 8.99 14.47
C VAL A 36 -15.33 8.35 13.09
N SER A 37 -15.60 9.12 12.03
CA SER A 37 -15.50 8.63 10.66
C SER A 37 -14.08 8.14 10.34
N SER A 38 -13.06 8.94 10.65
CA SER A 38 -11.65 8.56 10.45
C SER A 38 -11.28 7.32 11.26
N ALA A 39 -11.68 7.23 12.53
CA ALA A 39 -11.40 6.07 13.37
C ALA A 39 -12.04 4.78 12.82
N VAL A 40 -13.30 4.86 12.37
CA VAL A 40 -14.02 3.72 11.77
C VAL A 40 -13.37 3.32 10.44
N GLN A 41 -13.00 4.28 9.58
CA GLN A 41 -12.28 4.02 8.32
C GLN A 41 -10.95 3.31 8.57
N VAL A 42 -10.13 3.79 9.51
CA VAL A 42 -8.84 3.15 9.86
C VAL A 42 -9.03 1.70 10.30
N LYS A 43 -10.05 1.42 11.11
CA LYS A 43 -10.36 0.05 11.54
C LYS A 43 -10.85 -0.81 10.38
N TRP A 44 -11.68 -0.27 9.48
CA TRP A 44 -12.15 -1.01 8.31
C TRP A 44 -11.00 -1.35 7.37
N ILE A 45 -10.15 -0.37 7.03
CA ILE A 45 -8.94 -0.55 6.23
C ILE A 45 -8.05 -1.63 6.83
N THR A 46 -7.80 -1.57 8.14
CA THR A 46 -6.96 -2.57 8.84
C THR A 46 -7.51 -3.98 8.64
N ARG A 47 -8.82 -4.17 8.78
CA ARG A 47 -9.47 -5.48 8.65
C ARG A 47 -9.54 -5.97 7.21
N ILE A 48 -9.69 -5.08 6.25
CA ILE A 48 -9.55 -5.40 4.81
C ILE A 48 -8.12 -5.85 4.50
N LEU A 49 -7.10 -5.13 5.00
CA LEU A 49 -5.69 -5.48 4.79
C LEU A 49 -5.28 -6.79 5.46
N TRP A 50 -5.98 -7.19 6.53
CA TRP A 50 -5.82 -8.50 7.17
C TRP A 50 -6.68 -9.61 6.53
N HIS A 51 -7.36 -9.31 5.42
CA HIS A 51 -8.29 -10.22 4.73
C HIS A 51 -9.40 -10.77 5.65
N GLU A 52 -9.75 -10.03 6.72
CA GLU A 52 -10.84 -10.40 7.62
C GLU A 52 -12.21 -9.92 7.09
N LEU A 53 -12.22 -8.97 6.16
CA LEU A 53 -13.42 -8.42 5.52
C LEU A 53 -13.19 -8.26 4.02
N SER A 54 -14.24 -8.55 3.23
CA SER A 54 -14.21 -8.26 1.79
C SER A 54 -14.08 -6.75 1.53
N PRO A 55 -13.24 -6.32 0.57
CA PRO A 55 -13.11 -4.91 0.19
C PRO A 55 -14.31 -4.36 -0.61
N VAL A 56 -15.12 -5.21 -1.25
CA VAL A 56 -16.17 -4.78 -2.18
C VAL A 56 -17.24 -3.89 -1.53
N PRO A 57 -17.80 -4.21 -0.34
CA PRO A 57 -18.72 -3.31 0.35
C PRO A 57 -18.11 -1.95 0.69
N ALA A 58 -16.81 -1.92 1.04
CA ALA A 58 -16.10 -0.68 1.33
C ALA A 58 -15.93 0.19 0.07
N ILE A 59 -15.63 -0.41 -1.09
CA ILE A 59 -15.58 0.31 -2.38
C ILE A 59 -16.92 1.00 -2.65
N ILE A 60 -18.03 0.27 -2.56
CA ILE A 60 -19.37 0.79 -2.88
C ILE A 60 -19.78 1.93 -1.96
N LEU A 61 -19.52 1.81 -0.65
CA LEU A 61 -19.85 2.87 0.30
C LEU A 61 -18.93 4.07 0.15
N ALA A 62 -17.62 3.84 0.07
CA ALA A 62 -16.63 4.90 0.04
C ALA A 62 -16.73 5.76 -1.23
N ASP A 63 -17.10 5.19 -2.38
CA ASP A 63 -17.39 5.93 -3.61
C ASP A 63 -18.62 6.85 -3.43
N ARG A 64 -19.67 6.40 -2.74
CA ARG A 64 -20.89 7.19 -2.51
C ARG A 64 -20.73 8.29 -1.48
N CYS A 65 -19.85 8.11 -0.50
CA CYS A 65 -19.65 9.03 0.62
C CYS A 65 -18.34 9.82 0.53
N ASP A 66 -17.61 9.70 -0.58
CA ASP A 66 -16.30 10.33 -0.81
C ASP A 66 -15.25 10.05 0.28
N PHE A 67 -15.23 8.81 0.78
CA PHE A 67 -14.23 8.37 1.75
C PHE A 67 -12.96 7.92 1.02
N ARG A 68 -12.25 8.88 0.42
CA ARG A 68 -11.10 8.65 -0.48
C ARG A 68 -10.06 7.69 0.08
N SER A 69 -9.67 7.85 1.34
CA SER A 69 -8.69 6.96 2.00
C SER A 69 -9.19 5.52 2.08
N LEU A 70 -10.45 5.31 2.48
CA LEU A 70 -11.04 3.97 2.52
C LEU A 70 -11.17 3.39 1.10
N LEU A 71 -11.60 4.20 0.14
CA LEU A 71 -11.80 3.79 -1.25
C LEU A 71 -10.49 3.32 -1.89
N SER A 72 -9.41 4.08 -1.76
CA SER A 72 -8.12 3.75 -2.38
C SER A 72 -7.51 2.48 -1.80
N HIS A 73 -7.64 2.24 -0.49
CA HIS A 73 -7.15 1.02 0.15
C HIS A 73 -8.02 -0.19 -0.19
N ALA A 74 -9.36 -0.03 -0.26
CA ALA A 74 -10.25 -1.10 -0.68
C ALA A 74 -10.01 -1.50 -2.14
N TYR A 75 -9.79 -0.53 -3.05
CA TYR A 75 -9.37 -0.82 -4.42
C TYR A 75 -8.02 -1.52 -4.47
N TYR A 76 -7.02 -1.07 -3.71
CA TYR A 76 -5.72 -1.73 -3.65
C TYR A 76 -5.83 -3.20 -3.25
N THR A 77 -6.52 -3.48 -2.14
CA THR A 77 -6.70 -4.87 -1.68
C THR A 77 -7.45 -5.71 -2.70
N HIS A 78 -8.56 -5.20 -3.25
CA HIS A 78 -9.34 -5.95 -4.23
C HIS A 78 -8.55 -6.21 -5.52
N MET A 79 -7.78 -5.23 -5.98
CA MET A 79 -6.91 -5.34 -7.15
C MET A 79 -5.85 -6.43 -6.94
N VAL A 80 -5.21 -6.47 -5.77
CA VAL A 80 -4.22 -7.49 -5.43
C VAL A 80 -4.85 -8.88 -5.34
N GLU A 81 -6.06 -9.00 -4.77
CA GLU A 81 -6.81 -10.26 -4.70
C GLU A 81 -7.18 -10.81 -6.08
N LEU A 82 -7.54 -9.93 -7.01
CA LEU A 82 -7.84 -10.32 -8.39
C LEU A 82 -6.57 -10.68 -9.18
N GLY A 83 -5.48 -9.95 -8.97
CA GLY A 83 -4.19 -10.19 -9.61
C GLY A 83 -4.28 -10.18 -11.13
N VAL A 84 -3.79 -11.24 -11.78
CA VAL A 84 -3.77 -11.37 -13.25
C VAL A 84 -5.17 -11.42 -13.88
N ARG A 85 -6.20 -11.82 -13.11
CA ARG A 85 -7.58 -11.91 -13.59
C ARG A 85 -8.16 -10.57 -14.03
N LEU A 86 -7.57 -9.45 -13.56
CA LEU A 86 -7.92 -8.11 -14.02
C LEU A 86 -7.64 -7.89 -15.51
N THR A 87 -6.64 -8.58 -16.05
CA THR A 87 -6.24 -8.44 -17.46
C THR A 87 -7.03 -9.33 -18.41
N GLU A 88 -7.90 -10.20 -17.88
CA GLU A 88 -8.76 -11.04 -18.70
C GLU A 88 -9.85 -10.18 -19.38
N SER A 89 -10.07 -10.41 -20.68
CA SER A 89 -11.00 -9.65 -21.50
C SER A 89 -12.43 -9.58 -20.93
N ASN A 90 -12.81 -10.57 -20.12
CA ASN A 90 -14.15 -10.68 -19.54
C ASN A 90 -14.35 -9.84 -18.27
N PHE A 91 -13.29 -9.31 -17.64
CA PHE A 91 -13.41 -8.58 -16.38
C PHE A 91 -14.28 -7.32 -16.52
N ILE A 92 -14.08 -6.55 -17.58
CA ILE A 92 -14.85 -5.31 -17.81
C ILE A 92 -16.31 -5.62 -18.13
N SER A 93 -16.57 -6.72 -18.83
CA SER A 93 -17.89 -7.07 -19.38
C SER A 93 -18.71 -7.99 -18.50
N ASP A 94 -18.18 -8.45 -17.36
CA ASP A 94 -18.88 -9.38 -16.46
C ASP A 94 -20.19 -8.77 -15.93
N PRO A 95 -21.37 -9.27 -16.37
CA PRO A 95 -22.65 -8.74 -15.92
C PRO A 95 -23.00 -9.18 -14.49
N SER A 96 -22.33 -10.19 -13.96
CA SER A 96 -22.58 -10.74 -12.62
C SER A 96 -21.84 -9.98 -11.52
N SER A 97 -20.84 -9.17 -11.89
CA SER A 97 -20.03 -8.45 -10.91
C SER A 97 -20.78 -7.25 -10.32
N ILE A 98 -20.81 -7.21 -8.99
CA ILE A 98 -21.42 -6.16 -8.16
C ILE A 98 -20.75 -4.79 -8.40
N LEU A 99 -19.50 -4.78 -8.87
CA LEU A 99 -18.78 -3.55 -9.15
C LEU A 99 -19.23 -2.94 -10.49
N THR A 100 -19.51 -1.64 -10.48
CA THR A 100 -19.88 -0.87 -11.67
C THR A 100 -18.73 -0.78 -12.66
N ARG A 101 -19.03 -0.41 -13.92
CA ARG A 101 -17.99 -0.13 -14.93
C ARG A 101 -16.98 0.91 -14.45
N LYS A 102 -17.44 1.97 -13.77
CA LYS A 102 -16.60 3.00 -13.15
C LYS A 102 -15.57 2.36 -12.19
N HIS A 103 -16.03 1.52 -11.28
CA HIS A 103 -15.14 0.85 -10.32
C HIS A 103 -14.08 -0.03 -11.01
N ARG A 104 -14.47 -0.74 -12.08
CA ARG A 104 -13.55 -1.60 -12.85
C ARG A 104 -12.50 -0.78 -13.59
N THR A 105 -12.88 0.38 -14.13
CA THR A 105 -11.93 1.32 -14.74
C THR A 105 -10.89 1.79 -13.73
N HIS A 106 -11.30 2.19 -12.52
CA HIS A 106 -10.36 2.58 -11.46
C HIS A 106 -9.41 1.44 -11.07
N LEU A 107 -9.91 0.20 -10.93
CA LEU A 107 -9.08 -0.98 -10.65
C LEU A 107 -8.01 -1.22 -11.73
N LEU A 108 -8.38 -1.10 -13.01
CA LEU A 108 -7.43 -1.23 -14.13
C LEU A 108 -6.40 -0.09 -14.15
N ALA A 109 -6.83 1.14 -13.89
CA ALA A 109 -5.93 2.28 -13.75
C ALA A 109 -4.89 2.02 -12.66
N GLY A 110 -5.35 1.58 -11.48
CA GLY A 110 -4.49 1.16 -10.36
C GLY A 110 -3.51 0.06 -10.74
N TYR A 111 -3.99 -0.99 -11.41
CA TYR A 111 -3.17 -2.12 -11.85
C TYR A 111 -2.02 -1.66 -12.74
N HIS A 112 -2.31 -0.88 -13.78
CA HIS A 112 -1.29 -0.42 -14.71
C HIS A 112 -0.35 0.59 -14.05
N SER A 113 -0.90 1.53 -13.28
CA SER A 113 -0.13 2.56 -12.59
C SER A 113 0.88 1.96 -11.61
N LEU A 114 0.43 1.06 -10.72
CA LEU A 114 1.29 0.42 -9.73
C LEU A 114 2.29 -0.57 -10.36
N SER A 115 1.89 -1.29 -11.40
CA SER A 115 2.81 -2.17 -12.14
C SER A 115 3.93 -1.38 -12.82
N ALA A 116 3.60 -0.27 -13.49
CA ALA A 116 4.59 0.62 -14.09
C ALA A 116 5.49 1.26 -13.03
N TYR A 117 4.90 1.68 -11.91
CA TYR A 117 5.63 2.24 -10.77
C TYR A 117 6.63 1.24 -10.18
N TRP A 118 6.24 -0.03 -10.01
CA TRP A 118 7.17 -1.08 -9.57
C TRP A 118 8.35 -1.24 -10.51
N LYS A 119 8.10 -1.30 -11.83
CA LYS A 119 9.16 -1.41 -12.85
C LYS A 119 10.17 -0.28 -12.74
N HIS A 120 9.70 0.95 -12.48
CA HIS A 120 10.59 2.10 -12.23
C HIS A 120 11.39 1.95 -10.93
N LEU A 121 10.74 1.57 -9.82
CA LEU A 121 11.42 1.37 -8.54
C LEU A 121 12.52 0.32 -8.60
N ARG A 122 12.36 -0.75 -9.39
CA ARG A 122 13.39 -1.79 -9.54
C ARG A 122 14.74 -1.26 -10.04
N ILE A 123 14.72 -0.23 -10.88
CA ILE A 123 15.93 0.38 -11.45
C ILE A 123 16.38 1.65 -10.70
N SER A 124 15.48 2.23 -9.90
CA SER A 124 15.68 3.49 -9.20
C SER A 124 15.36 3.32 -7.70
N PRO A 125 16.35 2.98 -6.86
CA PRO A 125 16.13 2.85 -5.41
C PRO A 125 15.64 4.17 -4.80
N PRO A 126 14.87 4.12 -3.68
CA PRO A 126 14.58 5.31 -2.90
C PRO A 126 15.88 6.00 -2.46
N PRO A 127 16.03 7.31 -2.71
CA PRO A 127 17.21 8.06 -2.26
C PRO A 127 17.22 8.17 -0.74
N PHE A 128 18.39 8.39 -0.16
CA PHE A 128 18.57 8.63 1.27
C PHE A 128 19.63 9.69 1.49
N GLU A 129 19.52 10.41 2.62
CA GLU A 129 20.42 11.50 2.97
C GLU A 129 21.78 11.00 3.48
N GLN A 130 22.79 11.87 3.45
CA GLN A 130 24.10 11.58 4.02
C GLN A 130 24.03 11.56 5.55
N ALA A 131 24.47 10.45 6.16
CA ALA A 131 24.64 10.42 7.62
C ALA A 131 25.77 11.37 8.05
N PRO A 132 25.64 12.08 9.20
CA PRO A 132 26.60 13.09 9.64
C PRO A 132 28.07 12.62 9.68
N GLN A 133 28.29 11.36 10.03
CA GLN A 133 29.61 10.74 10.17
C GLN A 133 30.14 10.08 8.88
N CYS A 134 29.35 10.04 7.80
CA CYS A 134 29.75 9.38 6.57
C CYS A 134 30.63 10.31 5.73
N LYS A 135 31.88 9.93 5.46
CA LYS A 135 32.79 10.68 4.57
C LYS A 135 32.72 10.24 3.10
N LEU A 136 32.14 9.07 2.84
CA LEU A 136 32.15 8.40 1.54
C LEU A 136 30.72 8.15 1.03
N HIS A 137 29.83 9.15 1.17
CA HIS A 137 28.40 8.99 0.87
C HIS A 137 28.14 8.57 -0.58
N ARG A 138 28.88 9.12 -1.55
CA ARG A 138 28.80 8.70 -2.96
C ARG A 138 29.04 7.20 -3.16
N GLN A 139 29.97 6.61 -2.40
CA GLN A 139 30.23 5.17 -2.44
C GLN A 139 29.09 4.38 -1.78
N CYS A 140 28.53 4.88 -0.66
CA CYS A 140 27.34 4.30 -0.03
C CYS A 140 26.15 4.28 -1.01
N CYS A 141 25.90 5.36 -1.76
CA CYS A 141 24.83 5.42 -2.75
C CYS A 141 25.05 4.44 -3.91
N ALA A 142 26.30 4.31 -4.39
CA ALA A 142 26.64 3.37 -5.44
C ALA A 142 26.44 1.91 -4.98
N ALA A 143 26.95 1.57 -3.79
CA ALA A 143 26.75 0.27 -3.16
C ALA A 143 25.26 -0.01 -2.95
N TRP A 144 24.50 0.95 -2.42
CA TRP A 144 23.05 0.84 -2.24
C TRP A 144 22.33 0.52 -3.54
N LYS A 145 22.62 1.27 -4.62
CA LYS A 145 22.03 1.03 -5.94
C LYS A 145 22.33 -0.38 -6.47
N MET A 146 23.57 -0.84 -6.30
CA MET A 146 23.96 -2.21 -6.67
C MET A 146 23.20 -3.25 -5.86
N ARG A 147 23.17 -3.13 -4.52
CA ARG A 147 22.50 -4.09 -3.63
C ARG A 147 20.99 -4.09 -3.83
N TRP A 148 20.37 -2.93 -4.03
CA TRP A 148 18.98 -2.80 -4.42
C TRP A 148 18.65 -3.59 -5.68
N SER A 149 19.44 -3.42 -6.74
CA SER A 149 19.24 -4.16 -8.00
C SER A 149 19.33 -5.68 -7.82
N VAL A 150 20.21 -6.16 -6.93
CA VAL A 150 20.33 -7.58 -6.58
C VAL A 150 19.07 -8.04 -5.82
N ALA A 151 18.64 -7.29 -4.81
CA ALA A 151 17.43 -7.62 -4.04
C ALA A 151 16.17 -7.63 -4.90
N CYS A 152 15.98 -6.65 -5.78
CA CYS A 152 14.86 -6.58 -6.72
C CYS A 152 14.89 -7.67 -7.82
N SER A 153 16.02 -8.34 -8.02
CA SER A 153 16.16 -9.46 -8.97
C SER A 153 15.90 -10.81 -8.32
N ARG A 154 15.73 -10.88 -6.99
CA ARG A 154 15.40 -12.13 -6.31
C ARG A 154 14.01 -12.63 -6.74
N PRO A 155 13.83 -13.94 -6.94
CA PRO A 155 12.51 -14.53 -7.18
C PRO A 155 11.54 -14.13 -6.07
N CYS A 156 10.34 -13.71 -6.47
CA CYS A 156 9.32 -13.22 -5.55
C CYS A 156 7.94 -13.66 -6.06
N SER A 157 7.18 -14.35 -5.22
CA SER A 157 5.81 -14.80 -5.53
C SER A 157 4.78 -13.68 -5.43
N ILE A 158 5.16 -12.53 -4.86
CA ILE A 158 4.27 -11.38 -4.73
C ILE A 158 4.04 -10.78 -6.12
N PRO A 159 2.79 -10.53 -6.56
CA PRO A 159 2.50 -9.92 -7.85
C PRO A 159 3.13 -8.51 -8.04
N GLU A 160 3.39 -8.08 -9.28
CA GLU A 160 4.07 -6.80 -9.56
C GLU A 160 3.31 -5.55 -9.08
N MET A 161 1.98 -5.58 -9.17
CA MET A 161 1.12 -4.47 -8.73
C MET A 161 1.02 -4.35 -7.19
N ASP A 162 1.41 -5.38 -6.44
CA ASP A 162 1.45 -5.36 -4.97
C ASP A 162 2.78 -4.73 -4.47
N VAL A 163 2.96 -3.47 -4.85
CA VAL A 163 4.18 -2.68 -4.60
C VAL A 163 4.51 -2.62 -3.11
N LEU A 164 3.51 -2.52 -2.23
CA LEU A 164 3.73 -2.38 -0.79
C LEU A 164 4.34 -3.65 -0.19
N ARG A 165 3.84 -4.83 -0.55
CA ARG A 165 4.41 -6.10 -0.07
C ARG A 165 5.75 -6.40 -0.72
N ARG A 166 5.95 -6.04 -1.99
CA ARG A 166 7.26 -6.17 -2.66
C ARG A 166 8.34 -5.28 -2.03
N LEU A 167 8.02 -4.04 -1.70
CA LEU A 167 8.96 -3.15 -1.02
C LEU A 167 9.33 -3.69 0.36
N ARG A 168 8.36 -4.24 1.11
CA ARG A 168 8.64 -4.90 2.39
C ARG A 168 9.56 -6.12 2.22
N PHE A 169 9.30 -6.97 1.23
CA PHE A 169 10.15 -8.10 0.91
C PHE A 169 11.59 -7.68 0.56
N VAL A 170 11.77 -6.65 -0.27
CA VAL A 170 13.09 -6.11 -0.60
C VAL A 170 13.79 -5.51 0.63
N GLU A 171 13.05 -4.79 1.48
CA GLU A 171 13.56 -4.24 2.73
C GLU A 171 14.08 -5.35 3.66
N ASP A 172 13.33 -6.43 3.82
CA ASP A 172 13.71 -7.57 4.66
C ASP A 172 14.97 -8.27 4.10
N LEU A 173 15.05 -8.47 2.78
CA LEU A 173 16.27 -8.99 2.13
C LEU A 173 17.50 -8.11 2.37
N LEU A 174 17.34 -6.78 2.29
CA LEU A 174 18.45 -5.83 2.46
C LEU A 174 18.87 -5.67 3.93
N LYS A 175 17.98 -5.93 4.88
CA LYS A 175 18.31 -5.98 6.31
C LYS A 175 19.25 -7.15 6.61
N GLU A 176 19.01 -8.30 6.00
CA GLU A 176 19.78 -9.54 6.16
C GLU A 176 21.05 -9.60 5.29
N ASP A 177 21.21 -8.66 4.36
CA ASP A 177 22.35 -8.63 3.44
C ASP A 177 23.64 -8.10 4.10
N MET A 178 24.54 -9.03 4.44
CA MET A 178 25.85 -8.71 5.04
C MET A 178 26.68 -7.74 4.20
N LEU A 179 26.52 -7.71 2.87
CA LEU A 179 27.25 -6.77 2.03
C LEU A 179 26.73 -5.34 2.17
N VAL A 180 25.45 -5.14 2.51
CA VAL A 180 24.92 -3.82 2.86
C VAL A 180 25.59 -3.31 4.13
N GLU A 181 25.81 -4.20 5.12
CA GLU A 181 26.50 -3.85 6.35
C GLU A 181 27.97 -3.47 6.15
N VAL A 182 28.67 -4.21 5.29
CA VAL A 182 30.10 -3.96 5.01
C VAL A 182 30.29 -2.73 4.11
N CYS A 183 29.44 -2.53 3.11
CA CYS A 183 29.65 -1.49 2.10
C CYS A 183 29.08 -0.12 2.47
N LEU A 184 28.13 -0.04 3.41
CA LEU A 184 27.54 1.22 3.84
C LEU A 184 28.02 1.58 5.24
N ALA A 185 28.34 2.86 5.44
CA ALA A 185 28.49 3.39 6.80
C ALA A 185 27.19 3.13 7.59
N SER A 186 27.30 2.78 8.87
CA SER A 186 26.14 2.38 9.71
C SER A 186 24.99 3.38 9.67
N GLY A 187 25.27 4.68 9.76
CA GLY A 187 24.25 5.73 9.65
C GLY A 187 23.59 5.79 8.25
N CYS A 188 24.36 5.61 7.18
CA CYS A 188 23.83 5.56 5.82
C CYS A 188 22.96 4.31 5.60
N ARG A 189 23.33 3.16 6.18
CA ARG A 189 22.51 1.93 6.14
C ARG A 189 21.16 2.17 6.80
N ALA A 190 21.13 2.79 7.99
CA ALA A 190 19.89 3.10 8.69
C ALA A 190 18.98 4.03 7.85
N LEU A 191 19.55 5.11 7.30
CA LEU A 191 18.81 6.06 6.46
C LEU A 191 18.33 5.43 5.14
N ALA A 192 19.10 4.53 4.53
CA ALA A 192 18.73 3.81 3.32
C ALA A 192 17.58 2.82 3.54
N LEU A 193 17.57 2.10 4.67
CA LEU A 193 16.45 1.23 5.03
C LEU A 193 15.20 2.03 5.39
N ASP A 194 15.37 3.12 6.14
CA ASP A 194 14.30 4.05 6.48
C ASP A 194 13.66 4.69 5.23
N SER A 195 14.45 4.97 4.18
CA SER A 195 13.90 5.52 2.94
C SER A 195 12.95 4.56 2.22
N ILE A 196 13.13 3.23 2.35
CA ILE A 196 12.17 2.24 1.84
C ILE A 196 10.86 2.30 2.64
N SER A 197 10.96 2.37 3.98
CA SER A 197 9.79 2.48 4.87
C SER A 197 9.02 3.78 4.64
N LYS A 198 9.71 4.92 4.46
CA LYS A 198 9.13 6.19 4.04
C LYS A 198 8.42 6.05 2.69
N LYS A 199 9.10 5.47 1.69
CA LYS A 199 8.53 5.27 0.37
C LYS A 199 7.25 4.42 0.39
N ARG A 200 7.22 3.36 1.19
CA ARG A 200 6.01 2.53 1.40
C ARG A 200 4.86 3.36 2.00
N THR A 201 5.17 4.16 3.01
CA THR A 201 4.18 5.04 3.66
C THR A 201 3.65 6.08 2.68
N ASP A 202 4.53 6.69 1.88
CA ASP A 202 4.16 7.66 0.86
C ASP A 202 3.23 7.05 -0.18
N ILE A 203 3.54 5.85 -0.69
CA ILE A 203 2.67 5.15 -1.65
C ILE A 203 1.31 4.84 -1.01
N SER A 204 1.29 4.34 0.23
CA SER A 204 0.06 4.03 0.96
C SER A 204 -0.84 5.25 1.12
N ASN A 205 -0.27 6.40 1.49
CA ASN A 205 -1.00 7.65 1.66
C ASN A 205 -1.49 8.23 0.31
N ASN A 206 -0.77 7.94 -0.77
CA ASN A 206 -1.04 8.45 -2.11
C ASN A 206 -1.69 7.41 -3.05
N LEU A 207 -2.24 6.32 -2.50
CA LEU A 207 -2.87 5.27 -3.31
C LEU A 207 -3.94 5.82 -4.25
N HIS A 208 -4.71 6.80 -3.78
CA HIS A 208 -5.80 7.42 -4.54
C HIS A 208 -5.37 7.96 -5.92
N HIS A 209 -4.14 8.47 -6.05
CA HIS A 209 -3.59 8.92 -7.34
C HIS A 209 -3.38 7.78 -8.33
N HIS A 210 -3.08 6.57 -7.86
CA HIS A 210 -2.90 5.41 -8.73
C HIS A 210 -4.22 4.90 -9.31
N PHE A 211 -5.34 5.13 -8.60
CA PHE A 211 -6.67 4.69 -9.00
C PHE A 211 -7.48 5.77 -9.73
N ASP A 212 -6.88 6.92 -10.06
CA ASP A 212 -7.58 8.06 -10.70
C ASP A 212 -8.79 8.55 -9.88
N LEU A 213 -8.59 8.67 -8.56
CA LEU A 213 -9.58 9.21 -7.63
C LEU A 213 -9.25 10.68 -7.38
N ALA A 214 -9.81 11.57 -8.20
CA ALA A 214 -9.65 13.02 -8.09
C ALA A 214 -10.43 13.63 -6.93
#